data_AF-A0A1W1HQ57-F1
#
_entry.id   AF-A0A1W1HQ57-F1
#
_cell.length_a   1.000
_cell.length_b   1.000
_cell.length_c   1.000
_cell.angle_alpha   90.00
_cell.angle_beta   90.00
_cell.angle_gamma   90.00
#
_symmetry.space_group_name_H-M   'P 1'
#
loop_
_entity.id
_entity.type
_entity.pdbx_description
1 polymer ?
#
loop_
_entity_poly.entity_id
_entity_poly.type
_entity_poly.pdbx_seq_one_letter_code
_entity_poly.pdbx_strand_id
1 'polypeptide(L)'
;MRTVRILGCGLLMLAVTVSPVRADDPCSGDEEEKSAKAAVAALTKAEQAGRPAELFMAYRFILGNECLDRYDKTALSRAKTGVPKLGRDLAKAAEAKGLLYSADPVRSDGQTSAFRYFETIGDYADANRVMMKALQAKPDDLALFTTAWGVDEGRWVVPDPKTGARQPYVSPQAYRQDLQKIASSTADRLMKVEEQAAKGLSGSAIEVAAATTMSLEKLRTAAGWMKFLSAGDKAARERAEQRGDTITARSDSTFTQANALMYFEFAGSPKSKDKVAQMKKKMEASSRALEKSGEKVKGAFAEQSQAEQKQFDKKKADLEKELGF
;
A
#
# COMPACT_ATOMS: atom_id res chain seq x y z
N MET A 1 -9.69 92.84 36.04
CA MET A 1 -11.07 92.37 36.30
C MET A 1 -11.52 91.50 35.13
N ARG A 2 -12.29 90.44 35.44
CA ARG A 2 -12.98 89.48 34.56
C ARG A 2 -12.26 88.18 34.21
N THR A 3 -12.23 87.32 35.22
CA THR A 3 -12.47 85.87 35.13
C THR A 3 -13.92 85.55 34.76
N VAL A 4 -14.13 84.53 33.92
CA VAL A 4 -15.09 83.38 34.02
C VAL A 4 -14.59 82.35 32.97
N ARG A 5 -13.86 81.27 33.34
CA ARG A 5 -14.31 79.86 33.60
C ARG A 5 -15.27 79.32 32.51
N ILE A 6 -15.11 78.14 31.89
CA ILE A 6 -15.15 76.76 32.46
C ILE A 6 -14.60 75.77 31.40
N LEU A 7 -13.94 74.71 31.89
CA LEU A 7 -13.46 73.50 31.20
C LEU A 7 -14.53 72.76 30.38
N GLY A 8 -14.14 72.09 29.30
CA GLY A 8 -14.95 71.06 28.64
C GLY A 8 -14.15 70.18 27.69
N CYS A 9 -13.90 68.95 28.14
CA CYS A 9 -13.29 67.78 27.48
C CYS A 9 -13.12 67.80 25.96
N GLY A 10 -11.86 67.72 25.51
CA GLY A 10 -11.52 67.32 24.15
C GLY A 10 -11.84 65.84 23.94
N LEU A 11 -12.97 65.55 23.29
CA LEU A 11 -13.21 64.27 22.65
C LEU A 11 -12.52 64.31 21.27
N LEU A 12 -11.31 63.76 21.20
CA LEU A 12 -10.66 63.41 19.94
C LEU A 12 -11.48 62.25 19.34
N MET A 13 -12.44 62.59 18.47
CA MET A 13 -13.05 61.63 17.56
C MET A 13 -11.97 61.20 16.56
N LEU A 14 -11.20 60.17 16.91
CA LEU A 14 -10.48 59.33 15.96
C LEU A 14 -11.54 58.72 15.05
N ALA A 15 -11.77 59.36 13.91
CA ALA A 15 -12.41 58.73 12.78
C ALA A 15 -11.51 57.58 12.34
N VAL A 16 -11.72 56.40 12.91
CA VAL A 16 -11.29 55.15 12.29
C VAL A 16 -12.08 55.08 11.00
N THR A 17 -11.48 55.52 9.91
CA THR A 17 -11.90 55.14 8.57
C THR A 17 -11.69 53.64 8.50
N VAL A 18 -12.71 52.88 8.91
CA VAL A 18 -12.82 51.48 8.52
C VAL A 18 -12.99 51.54 7.02
N SER A 19 -11.88 51.45 6.29
CA SER A 19 -11.92 51.15 4.87
C SER A 19 -12.85 49.95 4.76
N PRO A 20 -13.94 50.03 3.97
CA PRO A 20 -14.75 48.86 3.74
C PRO A 20 -13.80 47.85 3.10
N VAL A 21 -13.42 46.82 3.85
CA VAL A 21 -12.87 45.61 3.28
C VAL A 21 -14.02 45.06 2.45
N ARG A 22 -14.13 45.54 1.21
CA ARG A 22 -14.77 44.77 0.15
C ARG A 22 -14.04 43.44 0.20
N ALA A 23 -14.75 42.36 0.48
CA ALA A 23 -14.23 41.06 0.10
C ALA A 23 -13.94 41.17 -1.40
N ASP A 24 -12.66 41.27 -1.76
CA ASP A 24 -12.25 41.28 -3.16
C ASP A 24 -12.84 40.03 -3.78
N ASP A 25 -13.69 40.22 -4.79
CA ASP A 25 -14.23 39.12 -5.55
C ASP A 25 -13.03 38.41 -6.18
N PRO A 26 -12.73 37.15 -5.78
CA PRO A 26 -11.51 36.48 -6.19
C PRO A 26 -11.44 36.27 -7.71
N CYS A 27 -12.55 36.50 -8.43
CA CYS A 27 -12.67 36.38 -9.87
C CYS A 27 -12.77 37.74 -10.56
N SER A 28 -12.23 38.82 -9.97
CA SER A 28 -12.27 40.17 -10.53
C SER A 28 -10.92 40.76 -10.91
N GLY A 29 -9.83 40.01 -10.76
CA GLY A 29 -8.49 40.43 -11.19
C GLY A 29 -8.20 40.16 -12.67
N ASP A 30 -7.23 40.91 -13.20
CA ASP A 30 -6.81 40.84 -14.61
C ASP A 30 -6.18 39.48 -14.95
N GLU A 31 -5.51 38.83 -14.00
CA GLU A 31 -4.89 37.53 -14.20
C GLU A 31 -5.93 36.40 -14.27
N GLU A 32 -7.01 36.48 -13.49
CA GLU A 32 -8.13 35.54 -13.55
C GLU A 32 -8.87 35.65 -14.88
N GLU A 33 -9.10 36.87 -15.37
CA GLU A 33 -9.69 37.13 -16.68
C GLU A 33 -8.81 36.55 -17.81
N LYS A 34 -7.50 36.82 -17.76
CA LYS A 34 -6.54 36.33 -18.75
C LYS A 34 -6.45 34.80 -18.73
N SER A 35 -6.43 34.19 -17.55
CA SER A 35 -6.44 32.74 -17.36
C SER A 35 -7.72 32.10 -17.91
N ALA A 36 -8.90 32.68 -17.61
CA ALA A 36 -10.17 32.22 -18.14
C ALA A 36 -10.23 32.32 -19.68
N LYS A 37 -9.79 33.44 -20.27
CA LYS A 37 -9.71 33.61 -21.72
C LYS A 37 -8.76 32.61 -22.38
N ALA A 38 -7.60 32.35 -21.77
CA ALA A 38 -6.66 31.34 -22.25
C ALA A 38 -7.27 29.93 -22.21
N ALA A 39 -8.02 29.60 -21.16
CA ALA A 39 -8.74 28.33 -21.03
C ALA A 39 -9.77 28.14 -22.15
N VAL A 40 -10.55 29.18 -22.47
CA VAL A 40 -11.54 29.17 -23.56
C VAL A 40 -10.88 29.03 -24.93
N ALA A 41 -9.77 29.73 -25.15
CA ALA A 41 -9.00 29.60 -26.39
C ALA A 41 -8.43 28.18 -26.55
N ALA A 42 -7.89 27.59 -25.48
CA ALA A 42 -7.44 26.20 -25.48
C ALA A 42 -8.58 25.21 -25.75
N LEU A 43 -9.77 25.44 -25.16
CA LEU A 43 -10.95 24.64 -25.45
C LEU A 43 -11.32 24.70 -26.93
N THR A 44 -11.38 25.90 -27.50
CA THR A 44 -11.74 26.10 -28.92
C THR A 44 -10.77 25.36 -29.84
N LYS A 45 -9.47 25.41 -29.53
CA LYS A 45 -8.43 24.67 -30.25
C LYS A 45 -8.63 23.16 -30.14
N ALA A 46 -8.97 22.65 -28.95
CA ALA A 46 -9.22 21.23 -28.74
C ALA A 46 -10.48 20.74 -29.49
N GLU A 47 -11.53 21.56 -29.55
CA GLU A 47 -12.75 21.29 -30.32
C GLU A 47 -12.43 21.17 -31.83
N GLN A 48 -11.55 22.02 -32.36
CA GLN A 48 -11.10 21.98 -33.75
C GLN A 48 -10.16 20.81 -34.06
N ALA A 49 -9.34 20.39 -33.10
CA ALA A 49 -8.36 19.32 -33.30
C ALA A 49 -9.01 17.93 -33.47
N GLY A 50 -10.27 17.76 -33.03
CA GLY A 50 -11.00 16.50 -33.18
C GLY A 50 -10.41 15.33 -32.39
N ARG A 51 -9.57 15.60 -31.37
CA ARG A 51 -8.91 14.60 -30.54
C ARG A 51 -9.69 14.37 -29.23
N PRO A 52 -10.39 13.23 -29.07
CA PRO A 52 -11.32 13.03 -27.96
C PRO A 52 -10.71 13.18 -26.55
N ALA A 53 -9.50 12.65 -26.31
CA ALA A 53 -8.86 12.73 -25.00
C ALA A 53 -8.37 14.16 -24.67
N GLU A 54 -7.84 14.87 -25.67
CA GLU A 54 -7.41 16.27 -25.52
C GLU A 54 -8.63 17.17 -25.23
N LEU A 55 -9.73 16.97 -25.95
CA LEU A 55 -10.99 17.67 -25.72
C LEU A 55 -11.57 17.37 -24.33
N PHE A 56 -11.50 16.12 -23.88
CA PHE A 56 -11.93 15.74 -22.53
C PHE A 56 -11.15 16.49 -21.45
N MET A 57 -9.81 16.57 -21.59
CA MET A 57 -8.97 17.32 -20.67
C MET A 57 -9.23 18.83 -20.70
N ALA A 58 -9.46 19.39 -21.89
CA ALA A 58 -9.84 20.80 -22.02
C ALA A 58 -11.17 21.09 -21.32
N TYR A 59 -12.21 20.28 -21.54
CA TYR A 59 -13.46 20.44 -20.81
C TYR A 59 -13.30 20.25 -19.29
N ARG A 60 -12.48 19.30 -18.86
CA ARG A 60 -12.19 19.07 -17.43
C ARG A 60 -11.50 20.27 -16.78
N PHE A 61 -10.59 20.93 -17.50
CA PHE A 61 -9.95 22.15 -17.07
C PHE A 61 -10.96 23.30 -16.92
N ILE A 62 -11.88 23.45 -17.89
CA ILE A 62 -12.98 24.42 -17.83
C ILE A 62 -13.86 24.18 -16.58
N LEU A 63 -14.22 22.94 -16.28
CA LEU A 63 -15.03 22.62 -15.08
C LEU A 63 -14.30 22.89 -13.76
N GLY A 64 -12.97 22.92 -13.76
CA GLY A 64 -12.15 23.19 -12.57
C GLY A 64 -11.83 24.67 -12.35
N ASN A 65 -12.15 25.55 -13.30
CA ASN A 65 -11.90 26.97 -13.17
C ASN A 65 -13.13 27.66 -12.55
N GLU A 66 -12.99 28.07 -11.29
CA GLU A 66 -14.08 28.65 -10.48
C GLU A 66 -14.56 30.01 -11.00
N CYS A 67 -13.73 30.73 -11.75
CA CYS A 67 -14.04 32.05 -12.28
C CYS A 67 -14.68 32.04 -13.68
N LEU A 68 -14.73 30.89 -14.35
CA LEU A 68 -15.23 30.81 -15.72
C LEU A 68 -16.71 31.16 -15.88
N ASP A 69 -17.55 30.97 -14.85
CA ASP A 69 -18.97 31.36 -14.93
C ASP A 69 -19.12 32.89 -15.15
N ARG A 70 -18.17 33.68 -14.66
CA ARG A 70 -18.13 35.14 -14.85
C ARG A 70 -17.70 35.53 -16.27
N TYR A 71 -16.72 34.84 -16.84
CA TYR A 71 -16.05 35.26 -18.07
C TYR A 71 -16.56 34.55 -19.34
N ASP A 72 -16.94 33.28 -19.26
CA ASP A 72 -17.56 32.55 -20.37
C ASP A 72 -18.44 31.38 -19.88
N LYS A 73 -19.69 31.74 -19.54
CA LYS A 73 -20.73 30.80 -19.15
C LYS A 73 -21.07 29.78 -20.24
N THR A 74 -20.84 30.12 -21.51
CA THR A 74 -21.13 29.22 -22.63
C THR A 74 -20.11 28.08 -22.68
N ALA A 75 -18.81 28.39 -22.53
CA ALA A 75 -17.76 27.39 -22.43
C ALA A 75 -17.99 26.46 -21.23
N LEU A 76 -18.36 27.02 -20.07
CA LEU A 76 -18.70 26.24 -18.88
C LEU A 76 -19.91 25.30 -19.14
N SER A 77 -20.96 25.81 -19.79
CA SER A 77 -22.12 24.98 -20.13
C SER A 77 -21.78 23.87 -21.12
N ARG A 78 -20.97 24.15 -22.15
CA ARG A 78 -20.50 23.12 -23.10
C ARG A 78 -19.73 22.03 -22.38
N ALA A 79 -18.82 22.40 -21.47
CA ALA A 79 -18.05 21.44 -20.69
C ALA A 79 -18.94 20.57 -19.78
N LYS A 80 -19.91 21.17 -19.08
CA LYS A 80 -20.87 20.44 -18.22
C LYS A 80 -21.65 19.38 -19.01
N THR A 81 -22.06 19.70 -20.23
CA THR A 81 -22.81 18.78 -21.09
C THR A 81 -21.89 17.76 -21.78
N GLY A 82 -20.70 18.16 -22.20
CA GLY A 82 -19.79 17.35 -23.00
C GLY A 82 -19.03 16.28 -22.20
N VAL A 83 -18.57 16.60 -20.99
CA VAL A 83 -17.72 15.72 -20.17
C VAL A 83 -18.34 14.36 -19.90
N PRO A 84 -19.61 14.23 -19.47
CA PRO A 84 -20.18 12.93 -19.16
C PRO A 84 -20.23 11.99 -20.38
N LYS A 85 -20.65 12.49 -21.54
CA LYS A 85 -20.75 11.68 -22.76
C LYS A 85 -19.37 11.27 -23.25
N LEU A 86 -18.49 12.24 -23.43
CA LEU A 86 -17.13 12.01 -23.94
C LEU A 86 -16.32 11.08 -23.02
N GLY A 87 -16.44 11.26 -21.70
CA GLY A 87 -15.81 10.39 -20.71
C GLY A 87 -16.31 8.96 -20.79
N ARG A 88 -17.62 8.73 -20.96
CA ARG A 88 -18.17 7.37 -21.15
C ARG A 88 -17.68 6.72 -22.44
N ASP A 89 -17.61 7.48 -23.53
CA ASP A 89 -17.14 6.96 -24.82
C ASP A 89 -15.66 6.56 -24.75
N LEU A 90 -14.82 7.40 -24.11
CA LEU A 90 -13.41 7.09 -23.83
C LEU A 90 -13.26 5.89 -22.89
N ALA A 91 -14.07 5.81 -21.83
CA ALA A 91 -14.07 4.68 -20.90
C ALA A 91 -14.40 3.35 -21.61
N LYS A 92 -15.46 3.34 -22.43
CA LYS A 92 -15.85 2.17 -23.23
C LYS A 92 -14.78 1.78 -24.23
N ALA A 93 -14.12 2.75 -24.88
CA ALA A 93 -13.01 2.47 -25.79
C ALA A 93 -11.80 1.87 -25.06
N ALA A 94 -11.47 2.35 -23.85
CA ALA A 94 -10.42 1.78 -23.02
C ALA A 94 -10.79 0.37 -22.54
N GLU A 95 -12.05 0.15 -22.14
CA GLU A 95 -12.54 -1.16 -21.70
C GLU A 95 -12.48 -2.19 -22.83
N ALA A 96 -12.89 -1.81 -24.05
CA ALA A 96 -12.82 -2.66 -25.24
C ALA A 96 -11.38 -3.08 -25.58
N LYS A 97 -10.38 -2.26 -25.21
CA LYS A 97 -8.95 -2.58 -25.36
C LYS A 97 -8.38 -3.40 -24.20
N GLY A 98 -9.20 -3.78 -23.21
CA GLY A 98 -8.76 -4.49 -22.01
C GLY A 98 -8.02 -3.62 -20.99
N LEU A 99 -8.03 -2.29 -21.16
CA LEU A 99 -7.41 -1.34 -20.22
C LEU A 99 -8.35 -1.08 -19.04
N LEU A 100 -8.58 -2.10 -18.22
CA LEU A 100 -9.63 -2.08 -17.19
C LEU A 100 -9.26 -1.16 -16.01
N TYR A 101 -8.05 -1.30 -15.48
CA TYR A 101 -7.59 -0.56 -14.29
C TYR A 101 -6.14 -0.09 -14.43
N SER A 102 -5.90 1.15 -14.01
CA SER A 102 -4.59 1.73 -13.70
C SER A 102 -4.75 2.73 -12.55
N ALA A 103 -3.68 2.95 -11.79
CA ALA A 103 -3.59 4.04 -10.82
C ALA A 103 -3.44 5.41 -11.48
N ASP A 104 -2.98 5.45 -12.74
CA ASP A 104 -2.61 6.68 -13.43
C ASP A 104 -3.82 7.59 -13.69
N PRO A 105 -3.70 8.91 -13.49
CA PRO A 105 -4.76 9.85 -13.80
C PRO A 105 -5.03 9.92 -15.29
N VAL A 106 -6.17 10.50 -15.66
CA VAL A 106 -6.47 10.78 -17.07
C VAL A 106 -5.50 11.83 -17.61
N ARG A 107 -4.94 11.57 -18.80
CA ARG A 107 -3.99 12.44 -19.49
C ARG A 107 -4.50 12.84 -20.87
N SER A 108 -3.93 13.92 -21.41
CA SER A 108 -4.30 14.47 -22.73
C SER A 108 -3.88 13.58 -23.90
N ASP A 109 -2.93 12.67 -23.69
CA ASP A 109 -2.53 11.63 -24.65
C ASP A 109 -3.54 10.46 -24.74
N GLY A 110 -4.55 10.44 -23.88
CA GLY A 110 -5.57 9.39 -23.83
C GLY A 110 -5.11 8.06 -23.27
N GLN A 111 -3.89 7.97 -22.71
CA GLN A 111 -3.40 6.76 -22.08
C GLN A 111 -3.88 6.70 -20.63
N THR A 112 -4.98 5.96 -20.40
CA THR A 112 -5.47 5.63 -19.06
C THR A 112 -6.40 4.42 -19.12
N SER A 113 -7.01 4.08 -17.98
CA SER A 113 -7.94 2.96 -17.86
C SER A 113 -9.40 3.37 -17.92
N ALA A 114 -10.27 2.41 -18.27
CA ALA A 114 -11.71 2.58 -18.24
C ALA A 114 -12.21 3.00 -16.85
N PHE A 115 -11.68 2.38 -15.78
CA PHE A 115 -11.98 2.77 -14.40
C PHE A 115 -11.73 4.26 -14.17
N ARG A 116 -10.58 4.79 -14.61
CA ARG A 116 -10.20 6.19 -14.38
C ARG A 116 -11.08 7.17 -15.13
N TYR A 117 -11.52 6.85 -16.34
CA TYR A 117 -12.48 7.68 -17.05
C TYR A 117 -13.84 7.73 -16.33
N PHE A 118 -14.37 6.58 -15.91
CA PHE A 118 -15.64 6.52 -15.16
C PHE A 118 -15.55 7.25 -13.81
N GLU A 119 -14.46 7.08 -13.07
CA GLU A 119 -14.20 7.84 -11.83
C GLU A 119 -14.19 9.35 -12.08
N THR A 120 -13.50 9.78 -13.14
CA THR A 120 -13.30 11.21 -13.43
C THR A 120 -14.61 11.93 -13.78
N ILE A 121 -15.59 11.21 -14.31
CA ILE A 121 -16.93 11.75 -14.60
C ILE A 121 -17.96 11.48 -13.50
N GLY A 122 -17.57 10.81 -12.41
CA GLY A 122 -18.45 10.48 -11.29
C GLY A 122 -19.44 9.34 -11.59
N ASP A 123 -19.20 8.53 -12.63
CA ASP A 123 -20.02 7.36 -12.94
C ASP A 123 -19.53 6.15 -12.13
N TYR A 124 -19.71 6.22 -10.82
CA TYR A 124 -19.17 5.24 -9.88
C TYR A 124 -19.77 3.83 -10.07
N ALA A 125 -20.98 3.73 -10.64
CA ALA A 125 -21.60 2.44 -10.93
C ALA A 125 -20.82 1.68 -12.01
N ASP A 126 -20.51 2.34 -13.13
CA ASP A 126 -19.69 1.74 -14.18
C ASP A 126 -18.21 1.59 -13.75
N ALA A 127 -17.68 2.52 -12.95
CA ALA A 127 -16.34 2.37 -12.36
C ALA A 127 -16.24 1.09 -11.51
N ASN A 128 -17.22 0.87 -10.63
CA ASN A 128 -17.31 -0.35 -9.82
C ASN A 128 -17.42 -1.61 -10.69
N ARG A 129 -18.25 -1.58 -11.73
CA ARG A 129 -18.41 -2.71 -12.66
C ARG A 129 -17.08 -3.05 -13.35
N VAL A 130 -16.34 -2.05 -13.83
CA VAL A 130 -15.03 -2.25 -14.47
C VAL A 130 -13.99 -2.74 -13.48
N MET A 131 -14.00 -2.23 -12.24
CA MET A 131 -13.13 -2.73 -11.17
C MET A 131 -13.35 -4.22 -10.91
N MET A 132 -14.62 -4.67 -10.84
CA MET A 132 -14.92 -6.09 -10.68
C MET A 132 -14.42 -6.93 -11.87
N LYS A 133 -14.54 -6.42 -13.10
CA LYS A 133 -13.93 -7.08 -14.28
C LYS A 133 -12.42 -7.18 -14.17
N ALA A 134 -11.75 -6.14 -13.67
CA ALA A 134 -10.30 -6.15 -13.46
C ALA A 134 -9.89 -7.22 -12.42
N LEU A 135 -10.64 -7.35 -11.32
CA LEU A 135 -10.43 -8.41 -10.34
C LEU A 135 -10.65 -9.81 -10.91
N GLN A 136 -11.68 -10.00 -11.74
CA GLN A 136 -11.91 -11.28 -12.39
C GLN A 136 -10.78 -11.66 -13.36
N ALA A 137 -10.17 -10.68 -14.03
CA ALA A 137 -9.01 -10.90 -14.90
C ALA A 137 -7.72 -11.21 -14.11
N LYS A 138 -7.62 -10.74 -12.86
CA LYS A 138 -6.47 -10.94 -11.97
C LYS A 138 -6.92 -11.38 -10.57
N PRO A 139 -7.48 -12.60 -10.42
CA PRO A 139 -8.17 -13.03 -9.20
C PRO A 139 -7.26 -13.16 -7.97
N ASP A 140 -5.94 -13.27 -8.19
CA ASP A 140 -4.94 -13.46 -7.14
C ASP A 140 -4.20 -12.15 -6.79
N ASP A 141 -4.54 -11.03 -7.43
CA ASP A 141 -3.93 -9.72 -7.19
C ASP A 141 -4.54 -9.05 -5.94
N LEU A 142 -3.92 -9.32 -4.79
CA LEU A 142 -4.33 -8.76 -3.50
C LEU A 142 -4.24 -7.22 -3.47
N ALA A 143 -3.31 -6.61 -4.20
CA ALA A 143 -3.16 -5.16 -4.24
C ALA A 143 -4.33 -4.50 -4.97
N LEU A 144 -4.71 -5.07 -6.13
CA LEU A 144 -5.90 -4.67 -6.86
C LEU A 144 -7.16 -4.87 -6.02
N PHE A 145 -7.29 -6.01 -5.34
CA PHE A 145 -8.41 -6.27 -4.42
C PHE A 145 -8.50 -5.23 -3.29
N THR A 146 -7.36 -4.89 -2.68
CA THR A 146 -7.30 -3.88 -1.62
C THR A 146 -7.79 -2.52 -2.13
N THR A 147 -7.41 -2.16 -3.37
CA THR A 147 -7.92 -0.92 -3.99
C THR A 147 -9.42 -1.00 -4.26
N ALA A 148 -9.93 -2.13 -4.75
CA ALA A 148 -11.36 -2.34 -4.96
C ALA A 148 -12.16 -2.28 -3.65
N TRP A 149 -11.57 -2.74 -2.54
CA TRP A 149 -12.17 -2.65 -1.21
C TRP A 149 -12.23 -1.22 -0.68
N GLY A 150 -11.17 -0.43 -0.89
CA GLY A 150 -11.09 0.98 -0.50
C GLY A 150 -11.72 1.95 -1.51
N VAL A 151 -12.42 1.46 -2.54
CA VAL A 151 -12.80 2.28 -3.71
C VAL A 151 -13.73 3.47 -3.40
N ASP A 152 -14.43 3.42 -2.27
CA ASP A 152 -15.32 4.52 -1.84
C ASP A 152 -14.56 5.68 -1.18
N GLU A 153 -13.31 5.46 -0.77
CA GLU A 153 -12.49 6.49 -0.12
C GLU A 153 -12.30 7.69 -1.05
N GLY A 154 -12.80 8.85 -0.62
CA GLY A 154 -12.72 10.08 -1.39
C GLY A 154 -13.78 10.26 -2.49
N ARG A 155 -14.72 9.32 -2.65
CA ARG A 155 -15.87 9.50 -3.54
C ARG A 155 -17.00 10.26 -2.85
N TRP A 156 -17.63 11.15 -3.59
CA TRP A 156 -18.70 12.01 -3.10
C TRP A 156 -19.91 11.94 -4.02
N VAL A 157 -21.10 11.91 -3.44
CA VAL A 157 -22.36 12.09 -4.17
C VAL A 157 -22.44 13.54 -4.65
N VAL A 158 -23.14 13.77 -5.75
CA VAL A 158 -23.49 15.11 -6.22
C VAL A 158 -24.13 15.90 -5.07
N PRO A 159 -23.68 17.13 -4.77
CA PRO A 159 -24.22 17.92 -3.68
C PRO A 159 -25.74 18.07 -3.81
N ASP A 160 -26.44 17.98 -2.67
CA ASP A 160 -27.88 18.19 -2.65
C ASP A 160 -28.21 19.63 -3.13
N PRO A 161 -29.08 19.80 -4.14
CA PRO A 161 -29.34 21.13 -4.72
C PRO A 161 -30.00 22.14 -3.77
N LYS A 162 -30.64 21.67 -2.68
CA LYS A 162 -31.37 22.51 -1.72
C LYS A 162 -30.51 22.90 -0.52
N THR A 163 -29.65 21.99 -0.09
CA THR A 163 -28.87 22.13 1.16
C THR A 163 -27.38 22.34 0.89
N GLY A 164 -26.91 22.08 -0.33
CA GLY A 164 -25.48 22.12 -0.70
C GLY A 164 -24.63 21.04 -0.01
N ALA A 165 -25.25 20.18 0.82
CA ALA A 165 -24.54 19.18 1.58
C ALA A 165 -23.97 18.08 0.66
N ARG A 166 -22.70 17.75 0.85
CA ARG A 166 -22.05 16.60 0.22
C ARG A 166 -22.11 15.40 1.16
N GLN A 167 -22.59 14.27 0.64
CA GLN A 167 -22.55 12.99 1.32
C GLN A 167 -21.45 12.11 0.69
N PRO A 168 -20.69 11.37 1.49
CA PRO A 168 -19.79 10.35 0.97
C PRO A 168 -20.56 9.35 0.11
N TYR A 169 -19.98 8.93 -1.00
CA TYR A 169 -20.56 7.86 -1.80
C TYR A 169 -20.32 6.52 -1.09
N VAL A 170 -21.34 5.67 -1.11
CA VAL A 170 -21.24 4.29 -0.61
C VAL A 170 -21.59 3.36 -1.75
N SER A 171 -20.67 2.46 -2.09
CA SER A 171 -20.89 1.46 -3.12
C SER A 171 -22.10 0.56 -2.80
N PRO A 172 -22.84 0.09 -3.82
CA PRO A 172 -23.98 -0.79 -3.60
C PRO A 172 -23.63 -2.03 -2.78
N GLN A 173 -24.58 -2.52 -1.97
CA GLN A 173 -24.38 -3.70 -1.13
C GLN A 173 -23.93 -4.93 -1.94
N ALA A 174 -24.45 -5.11 -3.15
CA ALA A 174 -24.06 -6.20 -4.05
C ALA A 174 -22.55 -6.18 -4.37
N TYR A 175 -21.97 -5.00 -4.62
CA TYR A 175 -20.53 -4.85 -4.85
C TYR A 175 -19.71 -5.30 -3.64
N ARG A 176 -20.16 -4.90 -2.43
CA ARG A 176 -19.51 -5.31 -1.17
C ARG A 176 -19.60 -6.82 -0.93
N GLN A 177 -20.76 -7.41 -1.19
CA GLN A 177 -20.97 -8.85 -1.06
C GLN A 177 -20.10 -9.63 -2.05
N ASP A 178 -19.95 -9.17 -3.29
CA ASP A 178 -19.12 -9.85 -4.27
C ASP A 178 -17.63 -9.77 -3.92
N LEU A 179 -17.16 -8.63 -3.39
CA LEU A 179 -15.80 -8.54 -2.85
C LEU A 179 -15.58 -9.51 -1.67
N GLN A 180 -16.54 -9.61 -0.75
CA GLN A 180 -16.47 -10.58 0.36
C GLN A 180 -16.41 -12.02 -0.15
N LYS A 181 -17.19 -12.38 -1.17
CA LYS A 181 -17.13 -13.72 -1.80
C LYS A 181 -15.77 -13.99 -2.44
N ILE A 182 -15.18 -13.01 -3.12
CA ILE A 182 -13.84 -13.13 -3.70
C ILE A 182 -12.82 -13.36 -2.58
N ALA A 183 -12.82 -12.53 -1.52
CA ALA A 183 -11.90 -12.70 -0.40
C ALA A 183 -12.04 -14.08 0.28
N SER A 184 -13.27 -14.52 0.55
CA SER A 184 -13.54 -15.82 1.16
C SER A 184 -13.07 -16.97 0.28
N SER A 185 -13.48 -16.99 -0.98
CA SER A 185 -13.14 -18.08 -1.90
C SER A 185 -11.64 -18.17 -2.19
N THR A 186 -10.96 -17.04 -2.35
CA THR A 186 -9.50 -16.99 -2.54
C THR A 186 -8.77 -17.44 -1.28
N ALA A 187 -9.18 -16.97 -0.09
CA ALA A 187 -8.61 -17.42 1.17
C ALA A 187 -8.79 -18.94 1.37
N ASP A 188 -9.99 -19.46 1.14
CA ASP A 188 -10.27 -20.90 1.26
C ASP A 188 -9.45 -21.73 0.27
N ARG A 189 -9.31 -21.28 -0.97
CA ARG A 189 -8.47 -21.93 -1.98
C ARG A 189 -7.00 -21.95 -1.53
N LEU A 190 -6.47 -20.84 -1.05
CA LEU A 190 -5.09 -20.75 -0.57
C LEU A 190 -4.86 -21.65 0.65
N MET A 191 -5.82 -21.71 1.57
CA MET A 191 -5.77 -22.60 2.73
C MET A 191 -5.80 -24.08 2.34
N LYS A 192 -6.49 -24.46 1.26
CA LYS A 192 -6.46 -25.84 0.73
C LYS A 192 -5.13 -26.17 0.04
N VAL A 193 -4.58 -25.22 -0.72
CA VAL A 193 -3.26 -25.39 -1.38
C VAL A 193 -2.15 -25.49 -0.34
N GLU A 194 -2.22 -24.67 0.72
CA GLU A 194 -1.33 -24.75 1.88
C GLU A 194 -1.29 -26.13 2.49
N GLU A 195 -2.44 -26.76 2.70
CA GLU A 195 -2.54 -28.08 3.31
C GLU A 195 -1.79 -29.14 2.49
N GLN A 196 -1.82 -29.02 1.16
CA GLN A 196 -1.03 -29.88 0.28
C GLN A 196 0.46 -29.58 0.38
N ALA A 197 0.84 -28.30 0.41
CA ALA A 197 2.24 -27.87 0.57
C ALA A 197 2.84 -28.30 1.92
N ALA A 198 2.02 -28.40 2.97
CA ALA A 198 2.45 -28.81 4.31
C ALA A 198 2.74 -30.32 4.44
N LYS A 199 2.40 -31.16 3.45
CA LYS A 199 2.63 -32.61 3.52
C LYS A 199 4.11 -32.99 3.68
N GLY A 200 5.03 -32.18 3.18
CA GLY A 200 6.48 -32.42 3.30
C GLY A 200 7.06 -32.13 4.69
N LEU A 201 6.29 -31.58 5.63
CA LEU A 201 6.76 -31.24 6.98
C LEU A 201 7.11 -32.46 7.84
N SER A 202 6.64 -33.65 7.46
CA SER A 202 7.01 -34.94 8.06
C SER A 202 8.12 -35.68 7.31
N GLY A 203 8.61 -35.15 6.19
CA GLY A 203 9.63 -35.77 5.33
C GLY A 203 11.07 -35.59 5.85
N SER A 204 12.06 -35.68 4.97
CA SER A 204 13.47 -35.36 5.24
C SER A 204 13.68 -33.87 5.57
N ALA A 205 14.83 -33.49 6.13
CA ALA A 205 15.13 -32.09 6.45
C ALA A 205 15.05 -31.14 5.24
N ILE A 206 15.39 -31.62 4.04
CA ILE A 206 15.29 -30.85 2.79
C ILE A 206 13.81 -30.64 2.42
N GLU A 207 12.99 -31.68 2.53
CA GLU A 207 11.54 -31.59 2.28
C GLU A 207 10.85 -30.67 3.28
N VAL A 208 11.27 -30.69 4.55
CA VAL A 208 10.75 -29.77 5.58
C VAL A 208 11.04 -28.32 5.21
N ALA A 209 12.27 -28.01 4.77
CA ALA A 209 12.62 -26.64 4.37
C ALA A 209 11.76 -26.16 3.19
N ALA A 210 11.64 -26.98 2.14
CA ALA A 210 10.83 -26.65 0.97
C ALA A 210 9.33 -26.50 1.32
N ALA A 211 8.78 -27.45 2.07
CA ALA A 211 7.40 -27.43 2.53
C ALA A 211 7.12 -26.22 3.43
N THR A 212 8.07 -25.84 4.28
CA THR A 212 7.95 -24.65 5.14
C THR A 212 7.81 -23.38 4.32
N THR A 213 8.70 -23.17 3.34
CA THR A 213 8.63 -21.99 2.46
C THR A 213 7.28 -21.93 1.74
N MET A 214 6.86 -23.03 1.12
CA MET A 214 5.62 -23.07 0.35
C MET A 214 4.36 -22.91 1.21
N SER A 215 4.22 -23.68 2.29
CA SER A 215 3.04 -23.62 3.17
C SER A 215 2.95 -22.26 3.86
N LEU A 216 4.06 -21.72 4.38
CA LEU A 216 4.03 -20.44 5.08
C LEU A 216 3.73 -19.27 4.15
N GLU A 217 4.22 -19.28 2.91
CA GLU A 217 3.82 -18.32 1.89
C GLU A 217 2.30 -18.35 1.68
N LYS A 218 1.71 -19.54 1.50
CA LYS A 218 0.25 -19.67 1.31
C LYS A 218 -0.54 -19.24 2.54
N LEU A 219 -0.08 -19.54 3.76
CA LEU A 219 -0.72 -19.05 4.99
C LEU A 219 -0.70 -17.51 5.07
N ARG A 220 0.44 -16.89 4.76
CA ARG A 220 0.57 -15.42 4.78
C ARG A 220 -0.31 -14.76 3.73
N THR A 221 -0.34 -15.30 2.52
CA THR A 221 -1.21 -14.79 1.45
C THR A 221 -2.67 -14.99 1.83
N ALA A 222 -3.07 -16.16 2.32
CA ALA A 222 -4.44 -16.42 2.79
C ALA A 222 -4.85 -15.45 3.90
N ALA A 223 -3.98 -15.23 4.89
CA ALA A 223 -4.19 -14.23 5.95
C ALA A 223 -4.38 -12.81 5.40
N GLY A 224 -3.63 -12.45 4.35
CA GLY A 224 -3.81 -11.17 3.63
C GLY A 224 -5.24 -10.98 3.11
N TRP A 225 -5.83 -12.03 2.52
CA TRP A 225 -7.22 -12.03 2.06
C TRP A 225 -8.24 -12.08 3.21
N MET A 226 -7.93 -12.82 4.27
CA MET A 226 -8.82 -12.97 5.44
C MET A 226 -9.00 -11.67 6.23
N LYS A 227 -8.11 -10.67 6.08
CA LYS A 227 -8.29 -9.33 6.68
C LYS A 227 -9.58 -8.63 6.28
N PHE A 228 -10.16 -9.00 5.15
CA PHE A 228 -11.40 -8.44 4.63
C PHE A 228 -12.66 -9.22 5.07
N LEU A 229 -12.49 -10.23 5.92
CA LEU A 229 -13.56 -11.07 6.46
C LEU A 229 -13.74 -10.79 7.95
N SER A 230 -14.95 -10.99 8.47
CA SER A 230 -15.27 -10.74 9.88
C SER A 230 -14.49 -11.60 10.87
N ALA A 231 -14.12 -12.82 10.47
CA ALA A 231 -13.34 -13.74 11.30
C ALA A 231 -11.83 -13.39 11.35
N GLY A 232 -11.36 -12.49 10.47
CA GLY A 232 -9.94 -12.15 10.36
C GLY A 232 -9.06 -13.35 10.00
N ASP A 233 -7.75 -13.21 10.24
CA ASP A 233 -6.71 -14.18 9.86
C ASP A 233 -6.48 -15.31 10.90
N LYS A 234 -7.37 -15.45 11.89
CA LYS A 234 -7.23 -16.37 13.02
C LYS A 234 -6.97 -17.82 12.56
N ALA A 235 -7.74 -18.31 11.59
CA ALA A 235 -7.60 -19.67 11.09
C ALA A 235 -6.22 -19.95 10.45
N ALA A 236 -5.66 -18.98 9.73
CA ALA A 236 -4.32 -19.11 9.13
C ALA A 236 -3.23 -19.12 10.21
N ARG A 237 -3.38 -18.30 11.26
CA ARG A 237 -2.45 -18.26 12.39
C ARG A 237 -2.49 -19.53 13.24
N GLU A 238 -3.67 -20.08 13.50
CA GLU A 238 -3.81 -21.34 14.23
C GLU A 238 -3.18 -22.51 13.46
N ARG A 239 -3.37 -22.58 12.14
CA ARG A 239 -2.67 -23.58 11.32
C ARG A 239 -1.16 -23.40 11.34
N ALA A 240 -0.67 -22.16 11.30
CA ALA A 240 0.76 -21.90 11.42
C ALA A 240 1.32 -22.49 12.72
N GLU A 241 0.66 -22.25 13.85
CA GLU A 241 1.06 -22.85 15.13
C GLU A 241 1.07 -24.38 15.07
N GLN A 242 0.05 -24.99 14.48
CA GLN A 242 0.00 -26.45 14.29
C GLN A 242 1.15 -26.98 13.42
N ARG A 243 1.56 -26.25 12.37
CA ARG A 243 2.71 -26.62 11.54
C ARG A 243 4.02 -26.52 12.33
N GLY A 244 4.19 -25.44 13.10
CA GLY A 244 5.32 -25.30 14.03
C GLY A 244 5.38 -26.46 15.01
N ASP A 245 4.25 -26.81 15.63
CA ASP A 245 4.12 -27.94 16.55
C ASP A 245 4.53 -29.27 15.88
N THR A 246 4.08 -29.49 14.65
CA THR A 246 4.42 -30.69 13.85
C THR A 246 5.93 -30.83 13.64
N ILE A 247 6.62 -29.73 13.29
CA ILE A 247 8.08 -29.75 13.09
C ILE A 247 8.81 -29.98 14.42
N THR A 248 8.34 -29.38 15.52
CA THR A 248 8.99 -29.57 16.83
C THR A 248 8.88 -30.97 17.40
N ALA A 249 7.85 -31.73 16.99
CA ALA A 249 7.66 -33.10 17.43
C ALA A 249 8.61 -34.11 16.75
N ARG A 250 9.39 -33.67 15.76
CA ARG A 250 10.31 -34.53 15.02
C ARG A 250 11.53 -34.93 15.87
N SER A 251 12.02 -36.15 15.66
CA SER A 251 13.22 -36.66 16.32
C SER A 251 14.51 -35.96 15.87
N ASP A 252 14.56 -35.45 14.63
CA ASP A 252 15.68 -34.70 14.05
C ASP A 252 15.61 -33.17 14.28
N SER A 253 14.87 -32.75 15.32
CA SER A 253 14.46 -31.34 15.52
C SER A 253 15.59 -30.31 15.50
N THR A 254 16.85 -30.67 15.77
CA THR A 254 17.98 -29.72 15.79
C THR A 254 18.19 -29.03 14.45
N PHE A 255 17.99 -29.71 13.32
CA PHE A 255 18.19 -29.12 11.98
C PHE A 255 16.94 -28.45 11.40
N THR A 256 15.77 -28.69 11.99
CA THR A 256 14.48 -28.19 11.50
C THR A 256 13.85 -27.13 12.40
N GLN A 257 14.44 -26.83 13.57
CA GLN A 257 13.99 -25.82 14.54
C GLN A 257 13.80 -24.42 13.93
N ALA A 258 14.66 -24.00 13.00
CA ALA A 258 14.52 -22.70 12.32
C ALA A 258 13.20 -22.60 11.52
N ASN A 259 12.75 -23.70 10.91
CA ASN A 259 11.50 -23.75 10.17
C ASN A 259 10.28 -23.61 11.09
N ALA A 260 10.31 -24.30 12.25
CA ALA A 260 9.27 -24.18 13.27
C ALA A 260 9.17 -22.74 13.81
N LEU A 261 10.31 -22.07 14.00
CA LEU A 261 10.37 -20.68 14.44
C LEU A 261 9.58 -19.76 13.50
N MET A 262 9.74 -19.90 12.18
CA MET A 262 9.05 -19.07 11.19
C MET A 262 7.52 -19.20 11.30
N TYR A 263 7.02 -20.40 11.58
CA TYR A 263 5.61 -20.66 11.78
C TYR A 263 5.07 -20.01 13.07
N PHE A 264 5.79 -20.15 14.18
CA PHE A 264 5.39 -19.54 15.45
C PHE A 264 5.44 -18.01 15.42
N GLU A 265 6.45 -17.43 14.74
CA GLU A 265 6.53 -15.98 14.53
C GLU A 265 5.32 -15.45 13.75
N PHE A 266 4.89 -16.18 12.72
CA PHE A 266 3.70 -15.80 11.97
C PHE A 266 2.40 -16.03 12.77
N ALA A 267 2.28 -17.14 13.51
CA ALA A 267 1.13 -17.43 14.36
C ALA A 267 0.91 -16.32 15.41
N GLY A 268 1.99 -15.91 16.09
CA GLY A 268 1.99 -14.76 17.01
C GLY A 268 1.09 -14.89 18.24
N SER A 269 0.54 -16.08 18.52
CA SER A 269 -0.22 -16.36 19.74
C SER A 269 0.70 -16.26 20.98
N PRO A 270 0.15 -16.11 22.20
CA PRO A 270 0.95 -16.15 23.42
C PRO A 270 1.83 -17.41 23.52
N LYS A 271 1.25 -18.59 23.26
CA LYS A 271 1.98 -19.87 23.22
C LYS A 271 3.10 -19.85 22.17
N SER A 272 2.83 -19.35 20.97
CA SER A 272 3.82 -19.25 19.90
C SER A 272 4.95 -18.30 20.26
N LYS A 273 4.66 -17.16 20.91
CA LYS A 273 5.69 -16.22 21.40
C LYS A 273 6.60 -16.85 22.45
N ASP A 274 6.05 -17.63 23.37
CA ASP A 274 6.83 -18.35 24.37
C ASP A 274 7.76 -19.39 23.71
N LYS A 275 7.23 -20.14 22.73
CA LYS A 275 8.03 -21.09 21.93
C LYS A 275 9.14 -20.40 21.15
N VAL A 276 8.86 -19.25 20.52
CA VAL A 276 9.87 -18.42 19.84
C VAL A 276 10.98 -18.03 20.81
N ALA A 277 10.64 -17.54 22.01
CA ALA A 277 11.62 -17.14 23.01
C ALA A 277 12.48 -18.32 23.48
N GLN A 278 11.88 -19.47 23.77
CA GLN A 278 12.59 -20.68 24.17
C GLN A 278 13.54 -21.20 23.07
N MET A 279 13.06 -21.22 21.82
CA MET A 279 13.86 -21.64 20.68
C MET A 279 15.05 -20.71 20.43
N LYS A 280 14.84 -19.39 20.44
CA LYS A 280 15.92 -18.42 20.29
C LYS A 280 16.99 -18.59 21.37
N LYS A 281 16.57 -18.74 22.64
CA LYS A 281 17.50 -19.02 23.75
C LYS A 281 18.30 -20.32 23.56
N LYS A 282 17.65 -21.39 23.06
CA LYS A 282 18.32 -22.66 22.77
C LYS A 282 19.31 -22.54 21.62
N MET A 283 18.94 -21.86 20.53
CA MET A 283 19.81 -21.62 19.38
C MET A 283 21.03 -20.77 19.76
N GLU A 284 20.84 -19.71 20.57
CA GLU A 284 21.94 -18.91 21.11
C GLU A 284 22.87 -19.73 22.00
N ALA A 285 22.33 -20.58 22.88
CA ALA A 285 23.13 -21.45 23.72
C ALA A 285 23.94 -22.47 22.90
N SER A 286 23.33 -23.06 21.86
CA SER A 286 24.01 -23.94 20.92
C SER A 286 25.11 -23.22 20.12
N SER A 287 24.87 -21.98 19.66
CA SER A 287 25.88 -21.16 18.98
C SER A 287 27.08 -20.89 19.89
N ARG A 288 26.84 -20.46 21.14
CA ARG A 288 27.90 -20.22 22.12
C ARG A 288 28.67 -21.49 22.48
N ALA A 289 28.00 -22.65 22.51
CA ALA A 289 28.67 -23.93 22.76
C ALA A 289 29.56 -24.35 21.59
N LEU A 290 29.12 -24.13 20.34
CA LEU A 290 29.91 -24.36 19.13
C LEU A 290 31.13 -23.43 19.06
N GLU A 291 30.96 -22.14 19.36
CA GLU A 291 32.07 -21.17 19.46
C GLU A 291 33.13 -21.63 20.47
N LYS A 292 32.71 -21.96 21.70
CA LYS A 292 33.63 -22.47 22.74
C LYS A 292 34.33 -23.76 22.34
N SER A 293 33.65 -24.64 21.59
CA SER A 293 34.23 -25.90 21.12
C SER A 293 35.24 -25.65 19.99
N GLY A 294 34.93 -24.73 19.07
CA GLY A 294 35.86 -24.28 18.03
C GLY A 294 37.11 -23.59 18.59
N GLU A 295 36.95 -22.77 19.64
CA GLU A 295 38.08 -22.17 20.37
C GLU A 295 38.96 -23.22 21.03
N LYS A 296 38.36 -24.23 21.69
CA LYS A 296 39.10 -25.35 22.30
C LYS A 296 39.89 -26.17 21.27
N VAL A 297 39.31 -26.44 20.11
CA VAL A 297 39.99 -27.16 19.02
C VAL A 297 41.16 -26.33 18.48
N LYS A 298 40.95 -25.04 18.22
CA LYS A 298 42.04 -24.13 17.81
C LYS A 298 43.16 -24.04 18.87
N GLY A 299 42.80 -23.99 20.14
CA GLY A 299 43.74 -24.00 21.27
C GLY A 299 44.57 -25.30 21.32
N ALA A 300 43.92 -26.46 21.18
CA ALA A 300 44.60 -27.75 21.17
C ALA A 300 45.59 -27.90 20.00
N PHE A 301 45.23 -27.41 18.80
CA PHE A 301 46.16 -27.38 17.66
C PHE A 301 47.35 -26.45 17.90
N ALA A 302 47.12 -25.29 18.52
CA ALA A 302 48.20 -24.35 18.84
C ALA A 302 49.16 -24.92 19.91
N GLU A 303 48.64 -25.59 20.95
CA GLU A 303 49.44 -26.24 21.99
C GLU A 303 50.24 -27.42 21.45
N GLN A 304 49.63 -28.26 20.61
CA GLN A 304 50.33 -29.38 19.96
C GLN A 304 51.45 -28.89 19.04
N SER A 305 51.18 -27.87 18.21
CA SER A 305 52.19 -27.26 17.34
C SER A 305 53.36 -26.66 18.13
N GLN A 306 53.09 -25.98 19.26
CA GLN A 306 54.16 -25.49 20.13
C GLN A 306 54.97 -26.60 20.81
N ALA A 307 54.33 -27.69 21.21
CA ALA A 307 55.01 -28.84 21.81
C ALA A 307 55.91 -29.56 20.80
N GLU A 308 55.43 -29.74 19.57
CA GLU A 308 56.18 -30.33 18.46
C GLU A 308 57.37 -29.45 18.06
N GLN A 309 57.19 -28.13 17.98
CA GLN A 309 58.26 -27.18 17.71
C GLN A 309 59.34 -27.23 18.79
N LYS A 310 58.97 -27.24 20.07
CA LYS A 310 59.93 -27.37 21.18
C LYS A 310 60.69 -28.70 21.16
N GLN A 311 60.04 -29.80 20.78
CA GLN A 311 60.73 -31.09 20.62
C GLN A 311 61.71 -31.06 19.45
N PHE A 312 61.35 -30.41 18.35
CA PHE A 312 62.23 -30.24 17.20
C PHE A 312 63.45 -29.40 17.56
N ASP A 313 63.25 -28.25 18.22
CA ASP A 313 64.33 -27.37 18.66
C ASP A 313 65.26 -28.07 19.65
N LYS A 314 64.71 -28.88 20.57
CA LYS A 314 65.49 -29.69 21.50
C LYS A 314 66.32 -30.75 20.78
N LYS A 315 65.71 -31.51 19.87
CA LYS A 315 66.43 -32.52 19.07
C LYS A 315 67.53 -31.89 18.22
N LYS A 316 67.28 -30.70 17.67
CA LYS A 316 68.27 -29.93 16.92
C LYS A 316 69.44 -29.52 17.80
N ALA A 317 69.17 -28.96 18.99
CA ALA A 317 70.22 -28.56 19.94
C ALA A 317 71.05 -29.75 20.45
N ASP A 318 70.40 -30.90 20.70
CA ASP A 318 71.08 -32.14 21.09
C ASP A 318 71.98 -32.64 19.94
N LEU A 319 71.52 -32.56 18.69
CA LEU A 319 72.30 -32.92 17.50
C LEU A 319 73.50 -31.99 17.28
N GLU A 320 73.31 -30.67 17.43
CA GLU A 320 74.38 -29.67 17.31
C GLU A 320 75.47 -29.92 18.37
N LYS A 321 75.07 -30.29 19.60
CA LYS A 321 75.99 -30.65 20.68
C LYS A 321 76.75 -31.96 20.44
N GLU A 322 76.11 -32.97 19.84
CA GLU A 322 76.78 -34.24 19.47
C GLU A 322 77.73 -34.08 18.29
N LEU A 323 77.44 -33.17 17.37
CA LEU A 323 78.24 -32.92 16.17
C LEU A 323 79.34 -31.86 16.36
N GLY A 324 79.40 -31.21 17.52
CA GLY A 324 80.50 -30.30 17.90
C GLY A 324 80.48 -28.92 17.23
N PHE A 325 79.30 -28.43 16.87
CA PHE A 325 79.09 -27.02 16.46
C PHE A 325 78.85 -26.11 17.68
#